data_AF-A0A7S3CEJ8-F1
#
_entry.id   AF-A0A7S3CEJ8-F1
#
_cell.length_a   1.000
_cell.length_b   1.000
_cell.length_c   1.000
_cell.angle_alpha   90.00
_cell.angle_beta   90.00
_cell.angle_gamma   90.00
#
_symmetry.space_group_name_H-M   'P 1'
#
loop_
_entity.id
_entity.type
_entity.pdbx_description
1 polymer ?
#
loop_
_entity_poly.entity_id
_entity_poly.type
_entity_poly.pdbx_seq_one_letter_code
_entity_poly.pdbx_strand_id
1 'polypeptide(L)'
;MSAGEAKGRQKQLAQLFHSKLLLRGDYALPGDLGNEAEGAWREIVSSKEPVLSRFHHQVSACLGRLGVHHDCEVYTQNGYLSVDILLEGAGGSKVVVEVDGPSHFSSNTLKTNGSTLTRNELLRRWGYDLVSVPFFKWPAEEGKQDAFMRKALGCVL
;
A
#
# COMPACT_ATOMS: atom_id res chain seq x y z
N MET A 1 -29.99 1.22 -13.41
CA MET A 1 -28.63 1.75 -13.27
C MET A 1 -27.76 1.05 -14.29
N SER A 2 -27.06 1.81 -15.14
CA SER A 2 -26.11 1.27 -16.12
C SER A 2 -24.85 0.74 -15.43
N ALA A 3 -24.07 -0.10 -16.12
CA ALA A 3 -22.80 -0.61 -15.59
C ALA A 3 -21.81 0.52 -15.23
N GLY A 4 -21.82 1.62 -16.00
CA GLY A 4 -20.98 2.80 -15.73
C GLY A 4 -21.40 3.54 -14.45
N GLU A 5 -22.70 3.72 -14.25
CA GLU A 5 -23.25 4.35 -13.04
C GLU A 5 -22.97 3.52 -11.79
N ALA A 6 -23.14 2.20 -11.87
CA ALA A 6 -22.85 1.28 -10.76
C ALA A 6 -21.37 1.35 -10.35
N LYS A 7 -20.46 1.33 -11.33
CA LYS A 7 -19.01 1.48 -11.10
C LYS A 7 -18.64 2.84 -10.51
N GLY A 8 -19.31 3.91 -10.97
CA GLY A 8 -19.14 5.26 -10.43
C GLY A 8 -19.53 5.33 -8.95
N ARG A 9 -20.70 4.78 -8.61
CA ARG A 9 -21.21 4.70 -7.23
C ARG A 9 -20.28 3.92 -6.31
N GLN A 10 -19.80 2.76 -6.74
CA GLN A 10 -18.87 1.93 -5.96
C GLN A 10 -17.59 2.71 -5.59
N LYS A 11 -17.02 3.46 -6.53
CA LYS A 11 -15.83 4.30 -6.26
C LYS A 11 -16.10 5.41 -5.24
N GLN A 12 -17.26 6.06 -5.34
CA GLN A 12 -17.64 7.11 -4.39
C GLN A 12 -17.85 6.55 -2.97
N LEU A 13 -18.51 5.40 -2.87
CA LEU A 13 -18.68 4.68 -1.60
C LEU A 13 -17.33 4.28 -0.97
N ALA A 14 -16.41 3.76 -1.77
CA ALA A 14 -15.07 3.44 -1.30
C ALA A 14 -14.30 4.69 -0.83
N GLN A 15 -14.41 5.82 -1.54
CA GLN A 15 -13.82 7.10 -1.11
C GLN A 15 -14.40 7.60 0.22
N LEU A 16 -15.69 7.40 0.45
CA LEU A 16 -16.34 7.73 1.72
C LEU A 16 -15.78 6.90 2.87
N PHE A 17 -15.65 5.59 2.68
CA PHE A 17 -15.05 4.70 3.69
C PHE A 17 -13.60 5.06 3.99
N HIS A 18 -12.81 5.33 2.96
CA HIS A 18 -11.42 5.77 3.10
C HIS A 18 -11.30 7.06 3.93
N SER A 19 -12.20 8.01 3.69
CA SER A 19 -12.26 9.26 4.43
C SER A 19 -12.62 9.03 5.91
N LYS A 20 -13.57 8.12 6.17
CA LYS A 20 -13.94 7.68 7.54
C LYS A 20 -12.75 7.11 8.30
N LEU A 21 -11.96 6.24 7.66
CA LEU A 21 -10.76 5.67 8.27
C LEU A 21 -9.72 6.75 8.62
N LEU A 22 -9.58 7.77 7.76
CA LEU A 22 -8.63 8.87 7.96
C LEU A 22 -9.02 9.85 9.05
N LEU A 23 -10.29 10.22 9.13
CA LEU A 23 -10.76 11.28 10.01
C LEU A 23 -10.93 10.83 11.48
N ARG A 24 -10.38 9.67 11.86
CA ARG A 24 -10.39 9.11 13.24
C ARG A 24 -11.81 9.03 13.82
N GLY A 25 -12.78 8.70 12.95
CA GLY A 25 -14.18 9.07 13.13
C GLY A 25 -14.82 8.65 14.44
N ASP A 26 -15.19 9.67 15.23
CA ASP A 26 -16.36 9.65 16.11
C ASP A 26 -17.61 10.19 15.36
N TYR A 27 -17.67 10.02 14.03
CA TYR A 27 -18.86 10.41 13.27
C TYR A 27 -19.46 9.21 12.56
N ALA A 28 -20.75 8.99 12.84
CA ALA A 28 -21.55 7.97 12.20
C ALA A 28 -21.98 8.47 10.81
N LEU A 29 -21.80 7.63 9.80
CA LEU A 29 -22.43 7.86 8.50
C LEU A 29 -23.94 7.56 8.63
N PRO A 30 -24.82 8.35 7.97
CA PRO A 30 -26.27 8.15 8.10
C PRO A 30 -26.74 6.79 7.58
N GLY A 31 -27.67 6.16 8.31
CA GLY A 31 -28.29 4.90 7.90
C GLY A 31 -27.28 3.79 7.61
N ASP A 32 -27.50 3.03 6.54
CA ASP A 32 -26.65 1.92 6.12
C ASP A 32 -25.42 2.35 5.32
N LEU A 33 -25.24 3.66 5.08
CA LEU A 33 -24.19 4.18 4.21
C LEU A 33 -22.79 3.76 4.66
N GLY A 34 -22.58 3.58 5.97
CA GLY A 34 -21.32 3.06 6.49
C GLY A 34 -21.02 1.63 6.06
N ASN A 35 -22.01 0.75 6.13
CA ASN A 35 -21.88 -0.65 5.73
C ASN A 35 -21.74 -0.77 4.22
N GLU A 36 -22.50 0.03 3.46
CA GLU A 36 -22.37 0.08 2.00
C GLU A 36 -21.00 0.60 1.55
N ALA A 37 -20.48 1.62 2.22
CA ALA A 37 -19.16 2.18 1.95
C ALA A 37 -18.04 1.17 2.25
N GLU A 38 -18.12 0.47 3.40
CA GLU A 38 -17.18 -0.60 3.74
C GLU A 38 -17.25 -1.76 2.73
N GLY A 39 -18.46 -2.20 2.39
CA GLY A 39 -18.67 -3.28 1.41
C GLY A 39 -18.06 -2.95 0.05
N ALA A 40 -18.33 -1.75 -0.46
CA ALA A 40 -17.76 -1.28 -1.73
C ALA A 40 -16.22 -1.19 -1.67
N TRP A 41 -15.66 -0.76 -0.54
CA TRP A 41 -14.21 -0.73 -0.35
C TRP A 41 -13.61 -2.15 -0.39
N ARG A 42 -14.18 -3.09 0.39
CA ARG A 42 -13.71 -4.48 0.44
C ARG A 42 -13.78 -5.14 -0.93
N GLU A 43 -14.87 -4.93 -1.67
CA GLU A 43 -15.02 -5.46 -3.02
C GLU A 43 -13.94 -4.95 -3.97
N ILE A 44 -13.62 -3.65 -3.95
CA ILE A 44 -12.53 -3.07 -4.76
C ILE A 44 -11.18 -3.67 -4.40
N VAL A 45 -10.94 -3.91 -3.10
CA VAL A 45 -9.69 -4.50 -2.62
C VAL A 45 -9.58 -5.95 -3.06
N SER A 46 -10.65 -6.74 -2.90
CA SER A 46 -10.65 -8.16 -3.26
C SER A 46 -10.73 -8.43 -4.76
N SER A 47 -11.28 -7.51 -5.56
CA SER A 47 -11.41 -7.68 -7.02
C SER A 47 -10.12 -7.40 -7.78
N LYS A 48 -9.08 -6.91 -7.10
CA LYS A 48 -7.78 -6.69 -7.73
C LYS A 48 -7.01 -8.00 -7.75
N GLU A 49 -6.77 -8.52 -8.94
CA GLU A 49 -5.78 -9.58 -9.08
C GLU A 49 -4.38 -9.01 -8.81
N PRO A 50 -3.58 -9.68 -7.96
CA PRO A 50 -2.22 -9.26 -7.69
C PRO A 50 -1.38 -9.45 -8.96
N VAL A 51 -1.06 -8.35 -9.63
CA VAL A 51 -0.12 -8.34 -10.76
C VAL A 51 1.19 -7.75 -10.28
N LEU A 52 2.14 -8.63 -9.98
CA LEU A 52 3.50 -8.22 -9.62
C LEU A 52 4.17 -7.58 -10.83
N SER A 53 4.48 -6.28 -10.72
CA SER A 53 5.22 -5.59 -11.77
C SER A 53 6.67 -6.10 -11.83
N ARG A 54 7.34 -5.88 -12.97
CA ARG A 54 8.80 -6.13 -13.09
C ARG A 54 9.58 -5.41 -11.98
N PHE A 55 9.15 -4.20 -11.61
CA PHE A 55 9.78 -3.43 -10.55
C PHE A 55 9.60 -4.10 -9.18
N HIS A 56 8.40 -4.62 -8.90
CA HIS A 56 8.13 -5.42 -7.71
C HIS A 56 9.07 -6.63 -7.63
N HIS A 57 9.20 -7.40 -8.72
CA HIS A 57 10.13 -8.53 -8.75
C HIS A 57 11.59 -8.13 -8.50
N GLN A 58 12.02 -6.95 -8.96
CA GLN A 58 13.39 -6.46 -8.69
C GLN A 58 13.60 -6.15 -7.21
N VAL A 59 12.62 -5.52 -6.55
CA VAL A 59 12.70 -5.22 -5.11
C VAL A 59 12.68 -6.51 -4.29
N SER A 60 11.76 -7.43 -4.59
CA SER A 60 11.66 -8.74 -3.94
C SER A 60 12.94 -9.58 -4.13
N ALA A 61 13.50 -9.62 -5.34
CA ALA A 61 14.76 -10.30 -5.60
C ALA A 61 15.93 -9.70 -4.80
N CYS A 62 15.99 -8.37 -4.69
CA CYS A 62 16.99 -7.68 -3.86
C CYS A 62 16.86 -8.06 -2.38
N LEU A 63 15.64 -8.08 -1.82
CA LEU A 63 15.40 -8.56 -0.47
C LEU A 63 15.86 -10.02 -0.28
N GLY A 64 15.59 -10.89 -1.25
CA GLY A 64 16.06 -12.28 -1.25
C GLY A 64 17.59 -12.38 -1.24
N ARG A 65 18.30 -11.58 -2.06
CA ARG A 65 19.78 -11.51 -2.05
C ARG A 65 20.33 -11.04 -0.71
N LEU A 66 19.62 -10.15 -0.03
CA LEU A 66 19.97 -9.66 1.30
C LEU A 66 19.68 -10.67 2.42
N GLY A 67 19.08 -11.83 2.11
CA GLY A 67 18.69 -12.84 3.09
C GLY A 67 17.45 -12.47 3.90
N VAL A 68 16.63 -11.53 3.41
CA VAL A 68 15.43 -11.05 4.10
C VAL A 68 14.23 -11.87 3.65
N HIS A 69 13.66 -12.64 4.57
CA HIS A 69 12.40 -13.34 4.36
C HIS A 69 11.25 -12.32 4.26
N HIS A 70 10.39 -12.50 3.26
CA HIS A 70 9.28 -11.60 2.99
C HIS A 70 8.18 -12.31 2.21
N ASP A 71 6.97 -11.79 2.32
CA ASP A 71 5.78 -12.20 1.58
C ASP A 71 5.31 -11.04 0.69
N CYS A 72 4.79 -11.35 -0.49
CA CYS A 72 4.30 -10.35 -1.44
C CYS A 72 2.76 -10.33 -1.48
N GLU A 73 2.17 -9.15 -1.73
CA GLU A 73 0.73 -8.95 -1.93
C GLU A 73 -0.11 -9.48 -0.75
N VAL A 74 0.28 -9.06 0.46
CA VAL A 74 -0.32 -9.56 1.71
C VAL A 74 -1.46 -8.64 2.16
N TYR A 75 -2.60 -9.23 2.53
CA TYR A 75 -3.65 -8.45 3.16
C TYR A 75 -3.27 -8.04 4.58
N THR A 76 -3.51 -6.77 4.89
CA THR A 76 -3.55 -6.25 6.27
C THR A 76 -4.53 -7.05 7.12
N GLN A 77 -4.31 -7.11 8.44
CA GLN A 77 -5.11 -7.95 9.35
C GLN A 77 -6.62 -7.65 9.30
N ASN A 78 -7.00 -6.40 9.04
CA ASN A 78 -8.40 -5.97 8.91
C ASN A 78 -8.99 -6.20 7.49
N GLY A 79 -8.16 -6.63 6.53
CA GLY A 79 -8.51 -6.88 5.14
C GLY A 79 -8.80 -5.63 4.31
N TYR A 80 -8.44 -4.43 4.80
CA TYR A 80 -8.74 -3.18 4.10
C TYR A 80 -7.70 -2.77 3.08
N LEU A 81 -6.48 -3.30 3.14
CA LEU A 81 -5.44 -3.07 2.15
C LEU A 81 -4.71 -4.39 1.86
N SER A 82 -4.33 -4.61 0.60
CA SER A 82 -3.19 -5.48 0.23
C SER A 82 -1.93 -4.62 0.23
N VAL A 83 -0.85 -5.07 0.87
CA VAL A 83 0.48 -4.43 0.87
C VAL A 83 1.40 -5.10 -0.12
N ASP A 84 2.29 -4.33 -0.75
CA ASP A 84 3.15 -4.87 -1.81
C ASP A 84 4.09 -5.96 -1.27
N ILE A 85 4.84 -5.65 -0.21
CA ILE A 85 5.74 -6.61 0.45
C ILE A 85 5.63 -6.45 1.98
N LEU A 86 5.50 -7.57 2.69
CA LEU A 86 5.50 -7.64 4.14
C LEU A 86 6.72 -8.42 4.62
N LEU A 87 7.42 -7.87 5.62
CA LEU A 87 8.53 -8.53 6.31
C LEU A 87 8.38 -8.46 7.82
N GLU A 88 9.01 -9.41 8.50
CA GLU A 88 9.14 -9.41 9.97
C GLU A 88 10.42 -8.68 10.34
N GLY A 89 10.28 -7.57 11.07
CA GLY A 89 11.39 -6.80 11.60
C GLY A 89 11.86 -7.30 12.97
N ALA A 90 12.92 -6.68 13.47
CA ALA A 90 13.45 -6.94 14.80
C ALA A 90 12.37 -6.78 15.90
N GLY A 91 12.37 -7.69 16.87
CA GLY A 91 11.38 -7.67 17.97
C GLY A 91 9.95 -8.00 17.54
N GLY A 92 9.75 -8.55 16.34
CA GLY A 92 8.43 -8.95 15.84
C GLY A 92 7.61 -7.82 15.23
N SER A 93 8.23 -6.67 14.91
CA SER A 93 7.55 -5.60 14.18
C SER A 93 7.15 -6.08 12.77
N LYS A 94 6.07 -5.51 12.24
CA LYS A 94 5.62 -5.79 10.87
C LYS A 94 5.99 -4.60 10.00
N VAL A 95 6.81 -4.85 9.00
CA VAL A 95 7.30 -3.79 8.13
C VAL A 95 6.75 -4.00 6.73
N VAL A 96 6.16 -2.94 6.20
CA VAL A 96 5.64 -2.89 4.85
C VAL A 96 6.62 -2.15 3.96
N VAL A 97 7.01 -2.80 2.86
CA VAL A 97 7.77 -2.17 1.78
C VAL A 97 6.79 -1.89 0.63
N GLU A 98 6.46 -0.62 0.41
CA GLU A 98 5.65 -0.18 -0.74
C GLU A 98 6.56 0.06 -1.95
N VAL A 99 6.27 -0.65 -3.04
CA VAL A 99 6.97 -0.57 -4.32
C VAL A 99 6.28 0.49 -5.18
N ASP A 100 6.58 1.75 -4.90
CA ASP A 100 5.90 2.89 -5.50
C ASP A 100 6.29 3.07 -6.98
N GLY A 101 5.42 2.60 -7.88
CA GLY A 101 5.51 2.84 -9.33
C GLY A 101 5.13 4.27 -9.74
N PRO A 102 5.20 4.62 -11.04
CA PRO A 102 4.93 5.99 -11.52
C PRO A 102 3.56 6.56 -11.13
N SER A 103 2.52 5.72 -11.04
CA SER A 103 1.16 6.13 -10.66
C SER A 103 1.06 6.66 -9.24
N HIS A 104 2.04 6.39 -8.36
CA HIS A 104 2.06 6.84 -6.97
C HIS A 104 2.52 8.30 -6.83
N PHE A 105 2.95 8.91 -7.93
CA PHE A 105 3.53 10.25 -7.95
C PHE A 105 2.85 11.16 -8.98
N SER A 106 2.92 12.47 -8.74
CA SER A 106 2.58 13.46 -9.75
C SER A 106 3.56 13.37 -10.93
N SER A 107 3.07 13.37 -12.17
CA SER A 107 3.92 13.22 -13.36
C SER A 107 4.94 14.36 -13.54
N ASN A 108 4.63 15.57 -13.05
CA ASN A 108 5.46 16.76 -13.25
C ASN A 108 6.50 17.01 -12.14
N THR A 109 6.22 16.63 -10.89
CA THR A 109 7.12 16.93 -9.75
C THR A 109 7.65 15.70 -9.02
N LEU A 110 7.18 14.49 -9.38
CA LEU A 110 7.47 13.24 -8.67
C LEU A 110 7.14 13.29 -7.16
N LYS A 111 6.23 14.19 -6.74
CA LYS A 111 5.70 14.20 -5.38
C LYS A 111 4.66 13.10 -5.22
N THR A 112 4.69 12.42 -4.08
CA THR A 112 3.71 11.39 -3.71
C THR A 112 2.30 11.95 -3.77
N ASN A 113 1.38 11.23 -4.40
CA ASN A 113 0.00 11.67 -4.55
C ASN A 113 -0.82 11.47 -3.24
N GLY A 114 -2.01 12.07 -3.17
CA GLY A 114 -2.87 12.00 -1.99
C GLY A 114 -3.34 10.59 -1.63
N SER A 115 -3.59 9.72 -2.61
CA SER A 115 -3.99 8.34 -2.35
C SER A 115 -2.87 7.51 -1.72
N THR A 116 -1.63 7.67 -2.17
CA THR A 116 -0.46 7.00 -1.61
C THR A 116 -0.15 7.56 -0.22
N LEU A 117 -0.21 8.89 -0.02
CA LEU A 117 -0.02 9.49 1.31
C LEU A 117 -1.04 8.96 2.33
N THR A 118 -2.31 8.86 1.91
CA THR A 118 -3.38 8.38 2.78
C THR A 118 -3.20 6.91 3.12
N ARG A 119 -2.94 6.07 2.12
CA ARG A 119 -2.64 4.66 2.30
C ARG A 119 -1.50 4.46 3.30
N ASN A 120 -0.41 5.20 3.13
CA ASN A 120 0.77 5.15 3.99
C ASN A 120 0.45 5.55 5.43
N GLU A 121 -0.40 6.56 5.62
CA GLU A 121 -0.87 6.98 6.94
C GLU A 121 -1.73 5.90 7.62
N LEU A 122 -2.63 5.23 6.88
CA LEU A 122 -3.44 4.14 7.42
C LEU A 122 -2.58 2.96 7.88
N LEU A 123 -1.59 2.56 7.07
CA LEU A 123 -0.65 1.49 7.44
C LEU A 123 0.10 1.80 8.73
N ARG A 124 0.64 3.02 8.86
CA ARG A 124 1.30 3.45 10.10
C ARG A 124 0.37 3.41 11.30
N ARG A 125 -0.88 3.85 11.14
CA ARG A 125 -1.89 3.78 12.21
C ARG A 125 -2.25 2.36 12.62
N TRP A 126 -2.14 1.41 11.71
CA TRP A 126 -2.36 -0.02 12.00
C TRP A 126 -1.11 -0.72 12.53
N GLY A 127 -0.07 0.04 12.91
CA GLY A 127 1.10 -0.48 13.59
C GLY A 127 2.17 -1.05 12.66
N TYR A 128 2.10 -0.75 11.36
CA TYR A 128 3.15 -1.13 10.41
C TYR A 128 4.25 -0.08 10.36
N ASP A 129 5.50 -0.51 10.39
CA ASP A 129 6.62 0.31 9.94
C ASP A 129 6.57 0.38 8.41
N LEU A 130 6.81 1.56 7.84
CA LEU A 130 6.63 1.76 6.40
C LEU A 130 7.91 2.22 5.72
N VAL A 131 8.33 1.46 4.72
CA VAL A 131 9.43 1.78 3.82
C VAL A 131 8.86 1.98 2.41
N SER A 132 9.05 3.16 1.85
CA SER A 132 8.67 3.46 0.46
C SER A 132 9.90 3.29 -0.44
N VAL A 133 9.72 2.59 -1.57
CA VAL A 133 10.75 2.38 -2.60
C VAL A 133 10.29 3.04 -3.91
N PRO A 134 10.59 4.33 -4.13
CA PRO A 134 10.19 5.05 -5.33
C PRO A 134 10.93 4.55 -6.57
N PHE A 135 10.21 4.26 -7.65
CA PHE A 135 10.80 3.76 -8.91
C PHE A 135 11.95 4.64 -9.44
N PHE A 136 11.84 5.97 -9.31
CA PHE A 136 12.83 6.92 -9.81
C PHE A 136 14.09 7.05 -8.93
N LYS A 137 14.07 6.45 -7.73
CA LYS A 137 15.26 6.35 -6.85
C LYS A 137 15.93 4.99 -6.93
N TRP A 138 15.30 4.00 -7.57
CA TRP A 138 15.80 2.64 -7.64
C TRP A 138 17.05 2.56 -8.53
N PRO A 139 18.21 2.09 -8.01
CA PRO A 139 19.43 1.98 -8.81
C PRO A 139 19.35 0.88 -9.88
N ALA A 140 20.05 1.08 -10.99
CA ALA A 140 20.13 0.06 -12.06
C ALA A 140 21.04 -1.13 -11.70
N GLU A 141 22.12 -0.88 -10.95
CA GLU A 141 23.14 -1.88 -10.61
C GLU A 141 22.78 -2.63 -9.31
N GLU A 142 22.91 -3.96 -9.30
CA GLU A 142 22.53 -4.81 -8.16
C GLU A 142 23.22 -4.42 -6.85
N GLY A 143 24.54 -4.19 -6.86
CA GLY A 143 25.27 -3.79 -5.66
C GLY A 143 24.78 -2.44 -5.07
N LYS A 144 24.27 -1.53 -5.92
CA LYS A 144 23.68 -0.27 -5.47
C LYS A 144 22.24 -0.45 -4.98
N GLN A 145 21.48 -1.39 -5.54
CA GLN A 145 20.16 -1.77 -5.03
C GLN A 145 20.25 -2.34 -3.62
N ASP A 146 21.23 -3.23 -3.39
CA ASP A 146 21.47 -3.84 -2.09
C ASP A 146 21.83 -2.77 -1.04
N ALA A 147 22.72 -1.83 -1.39
CA ALA A 147 23.04 -0.70 -0.53
C ALA A 147 21.84 0.23 -0.28
N PHE A 148 21.01 0.46 -1.31
CA PHE A 148 19.78 1.23 -1.19
C PHE A 148 18.81 0.59 -0.20
N MET A 149 18.56 -0.72 -0.33
CA MET A 149 17.62 -1.44 0.53
C MET A 149 18.14 -1.55 1.96
N ARG A 150 19.44 -1.81 2.18
CA ARG A 150 20.03 -1.77 3.54
C ARG A 150 19.82 -0.41 4.20
N LYS A 151 20.04 0.67 3.46
CA LYS A 151 19.81 2.02 3.97
C LYS A 151 18.33 2.31 4.22
N ALA A 152 17.44 1.86 3.34
CA ALA A 152 16.00 2.08 3.44
C ALA A 152 15.37 1.30 4.60
N LEU A 153 15.84 0.07 4.83
CA LEU A 153 15.41 -0.76 5.96
C LEU A 153 16.05 -0.30 7.27
N GLY A 154 17.23 0.33 7.26
CA GLY A 154 17.86 0.83 8.49
C GLY A 154 18.04 -0.26 9.56
N CYS A 155 17.62 0.00 10.80
CA CYS A 155 17.64 -0.94 11.93
C CYS A 155 16.40 -1.84 12.02
N VAL A 156 15.57 -1.91 10.96
CA VAL A 156 14.43 -2.82 10.90
C VAL A 156 14.90 -4.29 10.83
N LEU A 157 16.11 -4.50 10.30
CA LEU A 157 16.84 -5.77 10.35
C LEU A 157 17.69 -5.87 11.61
#